data_AF-A0A093SYX6-F1
#
_entry.id   AF-A0A093SYX6-F1
#
_cell.length_a   1.000
_cell.length_b   1.000
_cell.length_c   1.000
_cell.angle_alpha   90.00
_cell.angle_beta   90.00
_cell.angle_gamma   90.00
#
_symmetry.space_group_name_H-M   'P 1'
#
loop_
_entity.id
_entity.type
_entity.pdbx_description
1 polymer ?
#
loop_
_entity_poly.entity_id
_entity_poly.type
_entity_poly.pdbx_seq_one_letter_code
_entity_poly.pdbx_strand_id
1 'polypeptide(L)' 'LRRNDEVTHIKIQNTGDYYDLYGGEKFATLAELVQYYTEQQGLLREKNSNVIELKYPLNCQDPTSER' A
#
# COMPACT_ATOMS: atom_id res chain seq x y z
N LEU A 1 -6.76 -4.41 1.36
CA LEU A 1 -6.20 -5.79 1.27
C LEU A 1 -7.18 -6.78 1.90
N ARG A 2 -7.24 -8.04 1.43
CA ARG A 2 -8.14 -9.06 1.99
C ARG A 2 -7.37 -10.03 2.89
N ARG A 3 -7.86 -10.30 4.10
CA ARG A 3 -7.35 -11.31 5.05
C ARG A 3 -8.53 -11.99 5.73
N ASN A 4 -8.64 -13.32 5.65
CA ASN A 4 -9.67 -14.11 6.34
C ASN A 4 -11.11 -13.56 6.18
N ASP A 5 -11.47 -13.09 4.98
CA ASP A 5 -12.74 -12.44 4.63
C ASP A 5 -12.96 -10.99 5.09
N GLU A 6 -12.00 -10.38 5.76
CA GLU A 6 -12.01 -8.95 6.06
C GLU A 6 -11.24 -8.15 5.01
N VAL A 7 -11.67 -6.90 4.79
CA VAL A 7 -10.96 -5.92 3.95
C VAL A 7 -10.40 -4.81 4.82
N THR A 8 -9.08 -4.70 4.87
CA THR A 8 -8.39 -3.58 5.53
C THR A 8 -8.07 -2.50 4.50
N HIS A 9 -8.46 -1.26 4.81
CA HIS A 9 -8.11 -0.06 4.05
C HIS A 9 -6.95 0.66 4.72
N ILE A 10 -5.93 0.99 3.93
CA ILE A 10 -4.76 1.76 4.38
C ILE A 10 -4.83 3.11 3.70
N LYS A 11 -4.74 4.19 4.47
CA LYS A 11 -4.69 5.54 3.91
C LYS A 11 -3.27 5.84 3.45
N ILE A 12 -3.15 6.36 2.24
CA ILE A 12 -1.88 6.84 1.68
C ILE A 12 -1.93 8.37 1.72
N GLN A 13 -0.92 8.98 2.30
CA GLN A 13 -0.74 10.43 2.24
C GLN A 13 -0.11 10.80 0.91
N ASN A 14 -0.60 11.88 0.29
CA ASN A 14 0.06 12.54 -0.83
C ASN A 14 0.22 14.01 -0.46
N THR A 15 1.47 14.48 -0.37
CA THR A 15 1.80 15.87 0.00
C THR A 15 2.01 16.77 -1.21
N GLY A 16 2.03 16.21 -2.43
CA GLY A 16 2.50 16.87 -3.64
C GLY A 16 3.97 16.57 -3.96
N ASP A 17 4.79 16.33 -2.93
CA ASP A 17 6.22 16.03 -3.07
C ASP A 17 6.53 14.52 -2.92
N TYR A 18 5.75 13.82 -2.11
CA TYR A 18 5.95 12.40 -1.83
C TYR A 18 4.66 11.71 -1.37
N TYR A 19 4.74 10.37 -1.35
CA TYR A 19 3.74 9.45 -0.82
C TYR A 19 4.29 8.73 0.42
N ASP A 20 3.47 8.60 1.47
CA ASP A 20 3.77 7.77 2.64
C ASP A 20 2.49 7.19 3.28
N LEU A 21 2.66 6.48 4.41
CA LEU A 21 1.56 5.91 5.20
C LEU A 21 1.32 6.66 6.52
N TYR A 22 1.39 7.99 6.50
CA TYR A 22 1.30 8.87 7.68
C TYR A 22 2.40 8.57 8.72
N GLY A 23 3.63 8.44 8.24
CA GLY A 23 4.81 8.00 9.00
C GLY A 23 5.44 6.74 8.41
N GLY A 24 6.77 6.69 8.38
CA GLY A 24 7.54 5.64 7.71
C GLY A 24 8.37 6.18 6.56
N GLU A 25 8.67 5.32 5.59
CA GLU A 25 9.44 5.68 4.39
C GLU A 25 8.62 6.55 3.44
N LYS A 26 9.31 7.43 2.71
CA LYS A 26 8.73 8.38 1.76
C LYS A 26 9.12 8.00 0.34
N PHE A 27 8.16 8.05 -0.57
CA PHE A 27 8.33 7.61 -1.95
C PHE A 27 7.94 8.72 -2.93
N ALA A 28 8.62 8.79 -4.08
CA ALA A 28 8.28 9.78 -5.11
C ALA A 28 7.01 9.38 -5.88
N THR A 29 6.77 8.07 -6.03
CA THR A 29 5.61 7.54 -6.74
C THR A 29 4.82 6.53 -5.92
N LEU A 30 3.54 6.36 -6.26
CA LEU A 30 2.69 5.32 -5.65
C LEU A 30 3.22 3.90 -5.96
N ALA A 31 3.79 3.69 -7.15
CA ALA A 31 4.33 2.40 -7.56
C ALA A 31 5.50 1.97 -6.65
N GLU A 32 6.43 2.87 -6.36
CA GLU A 32 7.56 2.61 -5.45
C GLU A 32 7.09 2.28 -4.04
N LEU A 33 6.10 3.02 -3.51
CA LEU A 33 5.49 2.75 -2.20
C LEU A 33 4.93 1.32 -2.15
N VAL A 34 4.14 0.94 -3.16
CA VAL A 34 3.53 -0.40 -3.22
C VAL A 34 4.61 -1.47 -3.36
N GLN A 35 5.62 -1.25 -4.21
CA GLN A 35 6.71 -2.20 -4.41
C GLN A 35 7.49 -2.43 -3.12
N TYR A 36 7.88 -1.38 -2.41
CA TYR A 36 8.63 -1.46 -1.16
C TYR A 36 7.92 -2.34 -0.12
N TYR A 37 6.63 -2.10 0.13
CA TYR A 37 5.87 -2.88 1.12
C TYR A 37 5.42 -4.27 0.64
N THR A 38 5.53 -4.54 -0.67
CA THR A 38 5.32 -5.88 -1.24
C THR A 38 6.57 -6.75 -1.06
N GLU A 39 7.76 -6.19 -1.32
CA GLU A 39 9.03 -6.91 -1.24
C GLU A 39 9.54 -7.09 0.21
N GLN A 40 9.31 -6.10 1.08
CA GLN A 40 9.79 -6.11 2.46
C GLN A 40 8.71 -6.57 3.43
N GLN A 41 8.54 -7.90 3.54
CA GLN A 41 7.57 -8.51 4.45
C GLN A 41 7.87 -8.15 5.92
N GLY A 42 6.81 -7.88 6.69
CA GLY A 42 6.92 -7.62 8.14
C GLY A 42 7.07 -6.14 8.53
N LEU A 43 7.30 -5.23 7.57
CA LEU A 43 7.37 -3.79 7.82
C LEU A 43 6.01 -3.14 7.98
N LEU A 44 5.05 -3.50 7.13
CA LEU A 44 3.71 -2.94 7.19
C LEU A 44 2.92 -3.57 8.35
N ARG A 45 2.50 -2.75 9.32
CA ARG A 45 1.83 -3.21 10.55
C ARG A 45 0.63 -2.36 10.91
N GLU A 46 -0.40 -3.01 11.43
CA GLU A 46 -1.53 -2.37 12.09
C GLU A 46 -1.10 -1.81 13.46
N LYS A 47 -1.88 -0.89 14.03
CA LYS A 47 -1.61 -0.30 15.37
C LYS A 47 -1.54 -1.35 16.49
N ASN A 48 -2.23 -2.47 16.33
CA ASN A 48 -2.18 -3.62 17.25
C ASN A 48 -0.97 -4.54 16.99
N SER A 49 0.01 -4.09 16.19
CA SER A 49 1.23 -4.82 15.82
C SER A 49 1.04 -6.02 14.89
N ASN A 50 -0.17 -6.27 14.40
CA ASN A 50 -0.38 -7.31 13.38
C ASN A 50 0.32 -6.94 12.08
N VAL A 51 1.07 -7.89 11.53
CA VAL A 51 1.71 -7.72 10.21
C VAL A 51 0.66 -7.76 9.11
N ILE A 52 0.82 -6.86 8.15
CA ILE A 52 0.06 -6.80 6.92
C ILE A 52 0.97 -7.24 5.78
N GLU A 53 0.48 -8.14 4.94
CA GLU A 53 1.23 -8.65 3.78
C GLU A 53 0.51 -8.26 2.49
N LEU A 54 1.25 -7.65 1.57
CA LEU A 54 0.78 -7.36 0.21
C LEU A 54 1.28 -8.47 -0.72
N LYS A 55 0.55 -9.59 -0.81
CA LYS A 55 1.00 -10.78 -1.55
C LYS A 55 0.45 -10.93 -2.97
N TYR A 56 -0.83 -10.60 -3.16
CA TYR A 56 -1.53 -10.86 -4.42
C TYR A 56 -2.15 -9.57 -4.94
N PRO A 57 -1.57 -8.94 -5.98
CA PRO A 57 -2.16 -7.76 -6.59
C PRO A 57 -3.49 -8.11 -7.26
N LEU A 58 -4.48 -7.24 -7.10
CA LEU A 58 -5.76 -7.35 -7.79
C LEU A 58 -5.75 -6.38 -8.96
N ASN A 59 -5.48 -6.89 -10.16
CA ASN A 59 -5.40 -6.07 -11.36
C ASN A 59 -6.79 -5.57 -11.76
N CYS A 60 -6.91 -4.26 -12.02
CA CYS A 60 -8.13 -3.67 -12.55
C CYS A 60 -8.37 -4.16 -13.98
N GLN A 61 -9.63 -4.48 -14.31
CA GLN A 61 -10.04 -4.90 -15.66
C GLN A 61 -10.67 -3.75 -16.46
N ASP A 62 -10.89 -2.60 -15.82
CA ASP A 62 -11.40 -1.43 -16.52
C ASP A 62 -10.32 -0.87 -17.44
N PRO A 63 -10.65 -0.54 -18.70
CA PRO A 63 -9.75 0.21 -19.56
C PRO A 63 -9.63 1.63 -18.99
N THR A 64 -8.68 1.85 -18.08
CA THR A 64 -8.49 3.18 -17.51
C THR A 64 -7.93 4.11 -18.58
N SER A 65 -8.63 5.22 -18.80
CA SER A 65 -8.04 6.38 -19.46
C SER A 65 -7.10 7.03 -18.45
N GLU A 66 -5.80 6.74 -18.55
CA GLU A 66 -4.81 7.71 -18.11
C GLU A 66 -4.97 8.96 -18.99
N ARG A 67 -5.25 10.11 -18.37
CA ARG A 67 -5.16 11.44 -18.98
C ARG A 67 -4.44 12.37 -18.04
#